data_AF-A0A1Y6K574-F1
#
_entry.id   AF-A0A1Y6K574-F1
#
_cell.length_a   1.000
_cell.length_b   1.000
_cell.length_c   1.000
_cell.angle_alpha   90.00
_cell.angle_beta   90.00
_cell.angle_gamma   90.00
#
_symmetry.space_group_name_H-M   'P 1'
#
loop_
_entity.id
_entity.type
_entity.pdbx_description
1 polymer ?
#
loop_
_entity_poly.entity_id
_entity_poly.type
_entity_poly.pdbx_seq_one_letter_code
_entity_poly.pdbx_strand_id
1 'polypeptide(L)'
;MRTRRNLIIFYVNDDELQRIEKKRKSIGINSRSTYLRKVAIDGYVIHIDYADLKEHTRQIRMIGININQIAHHLNATGEIYQSDLKAIQEMLEEIWRLQRSILSSLR
;
A
#
# COMPACT_ATOMS: atom_id res chain seq x y z
N MET A 1 41.20 -19.49 15.47
CA MET A 1 40.60 -18.33 16.17
C MET A 1 39.15 -18.18 15.72
N ARG A 2 38.18 -18.05 16.62
CA ARG A 2 36.76 -17.92 16.25
C ARG A 2 36.51 -16.51 15.66
N THR A 3 36.06 -16.43 14.41
CA THR A 3 35.86 -15.16 13.68
C THR A 3 34.55 -14.45 14.03
N ARG A 4 33.54 -15.18 14.50
CA ARG A 4 32.20 -14.64 14.84
C ARG A 4 32.00 -14.61 16.37
N ARG A 5 32.11 -13.41 16.95
CA ARG A 5 32.11 -13.18 18.41
C ARG A 5 30.79 -12.65 18.98
N ASN A 6 29.98 -11.97 18.17
CA ASN A 6 28.75 -11.33 18.63
C ASN A 6 27.58 -12.35 18.62
N LEU A 7 26.87 -12.46 19.75
CA LEU A 7 25.66 -13.27 19.87
C LEU A 7 24.43 -12.36 19.66
N ILE A 8 23.51 -12.82 18.82
CA ILE A 8 22.20 -12.18 18.62
C ILE A 8 21.15 -13.22 19.01
N ILE A 9 20.25 -12.86 19.93
CA ILE A 9 19.15 -13.72 20.37
C ILE A 9 17.90 -13.35 19.57
N PHE A 10 17.22 -14.36 19.05
CA PHE A 10 16.03 -14.19 18.22
C PHE A 10 14.97 -15.20 18.65
N TYR A 11 13.95 -14.72 19.36
CA TYR A 11 12.81 -15.52 19.79
C TYR A 11 11.77 -15.59 18.68
N VAL A 12 11.19 -16.77 18.51
CA VAL A 12 10.13 -17.04 17.54
C VAL A 12 9.12 -17.99 18.17
N ASN A 13 7.87 -17.90 17.73
CA ASN A 13 6.87 -18.92 18.03
C ASN A 13 7.01 -20.13 17.08
N ASP A 14 6.21 -21.17 17.33
CA ASP A 14 6.30 -22.43 16.58
C ASP A 14 6.00 -22.24 15.08
N ASP A 15 5.02 -21.40 14.74
CA ASP A 15 4.64 -21.13 13.35
C ASP A 15 5.75 -20.40 12.59
N GLU A 16 6.36 -19.39 13.21
CA GLU A 16 7.49 -18.66 12.68
C GLU A 16 8.69 -19.59 12.47
N LEU A 17 8.98 -20.46 13.45
CA LEU A 17 10.05 -21.44 13.35
C LEU A 17 9.83 -22.40 12.17
N GLN A 18 8.61 -22.93 12.01
CA GLN A 18 8.27 -23.81 10.89
C GLN A 18 8.44 -23.11 9.54
N ARG A 19 7.99 -21.86 9.42
CA ARG A 19 8.13 -21.07 8.19
C ARG A 19 9.59 -20.78 7.85
N ILE A 20 10.39 -20.43 8.85
CA ILE A 20 11.84 -20.20 8.70
C ILE A 20 12.53 -21.47 8.21
N GLU A 21 12.23 -22.62 8.81
CA GLU A 21 12.84 -23.89 8.43
C GLU A 21 12.41 -24.35 7.04
N LYS A 22 11.14 -24.14 6.66
CA LYS A 22 10.65 -24.44 5.31
C LYS A 22 11.37 -23.60 4.25
N LYS A 23 11.48 -22.28 4.46
CA LYS A 23 12.20 -21.37 3.55
C LYS A 23 13.70 -21.68 3.49
N ARG A 24 14.30 -22.02 4.63
CA ARG A 24 15.70 -22.44 4.67
C ARG A 24 15.93 -23.68 3.80
N LYS A 25 15.09 -24.71 3.97
CA LYS A 25 15.17 -25.96 3.21
C LYS A 25 14.96 -25.73 1.71
N SER A 26 14.02 -24.87 1.31
CA SER A 26 13.76 -24.60 -0.11
C SER A 26 14.93 -23.94 -0.84
N ILE A 27 15.83 -23.27 -0.12
CA ILE A 27 17.02 -22.61 -0.70
C ILE A 27 18.29 -23.48 -0.50
N GLY A 28 18.15 -24.69 0.06
CA GLY A 28 19.24 -25.67 0.20
C GLY A 28 20.30 -25.31 1.25
N ILE A 29 20.03 -24.40 2.17
CA ILE A 29 21.02 -23.98 3.19
C ILE A 29 20.88 -24.86 4.43
N ASN A 30 21.86 -25.69 4.77
CA ASN A 30 21.75 -26.63 5.91
C ASN A 30 21.75 -25.97 7.30
N SER A 31 22.48 -24.87 7.49
CA SER A 31 22.60 -24.20 8.79
C SER A 31 21.60 -23.06 8.93
N ARG A 32 20.77 -23.10 9.97
CA ARG A 32 19.86 -22.00 10.34
C ARG A 32 20.60 -20.69 10.55
N SER A 33 21.75 -20.71 11.22
CA SER A 33 22.56 -19.50 11.44
C SER A 33 23.13 -18.92 10.15
N THR A 34 23.45 -19.76 9.17
CA THR A 34 23.88 -19.29 7.84
C THR A 34 22.72 -18.68 7.07
N TYR A 35 21.54 -19.32 7.11
CA TYR A 35 20.33 -18.79 6.48
C TYR A 35 19.91 -17.45 7.07
N LEU A 36 19.78 -17.36 8.39
CA LEU A 36 19.38 -16.12 9.07
C LEU A 36 20.39 -15.00 8.82
N ARG A 37 21.70 -15.29 8.82
CA ARG A 37 22.71 -14.30 8.48
C ARG A 37 22.60 -13.85 7.02
N LYS A 38 22.38 -14.77 6.09
CA LYS A 38 22.20 -14.45 4.67
C LYS A 38 21.00 -13.52 4.48
N VAL A 39 19.87 -13.85 5.10
CA VAL A 39 18.66 -13.02 5.05
C VAL A 39 18.87 -11.66 5.72
N ALA A 40 19.57 -11.60 6.85
CA ALA A 40 19.82 -10.34 7.56
C ALA A 40 20.83 -9.42 6.87
N ILE A 41 21.76 -9.96 6.07
CA ILE A 41 22.79 -9.19 5.34
C ILE A 41 22.32 -8.86 3.92
N ASP A 42 21.81 -9.86 3.20
CA ASP A 42 21.44 -9.74 1.78
C ASP A 42 19.96 -9.37 1.58
N GLY A 43 19.18 -9.30 2.66
CA GLY A 43 17.77 -8.96 2.60
C GLY A 43 17.56 -7.51 2.16
N TYR A 44 16.88 -7.32 1.03
CA TYR A 44 16.39 -6.01 0.64
C TYR A 44 15.22 -5.62 1.53
N VAL A 45 15.37 -4.52 2.28
CA VAL A 45 14.24 -3.86 2.94
C VAL A 45 13.61 -2.94 1.90
N ILE A 46 12.52 -3.38 1.29
CA ILE A 46 11.76 -2.53 0.39
C ILE A 46 10.87 -1.64 1.25
N HIS A 47 11.27 -0.38 1.43
CA HIS A 47 10.40 0.63 1.99
C HIS A 47 9.49 1.16 0.88
N ILE A 48 8.25 0.68 0.86
CA ILE A 48 7.24 1.24 -0.04
C ILE A 48 6.62 2.44 0.69
N ASP A 49 6.98 3.65 0.26
CA ASP A 49 6.32 4.86 0.75
C ASP A 49 4.96 4.99 0.06
N TYR A 50 3.88 4.95 0.86
CA TYR A 50 2.50 5.09 0.39
C TYR A 50 1.95 6.50 0.61
N ALA A 51 2.79 7.49 0.90
CA ALA A 51 2.36 8.87 1.12
C ALA A 51 1.50 9.39 -0.03
N ASP A 52 1.93 9.16 -1.28
CA ASP A 52 1.19 9.60 -2.47
C ASP A 52 -0.16 8.88 -2.60
N LEU A 53 -0.21 7.57 -2.35
CA LEU A 53 -1.45 6.80 -2.37
C LEU A 53 -2.46 7.30 -1.32
N LYS A 54 -1.96 7.70 -0.15
CA LYS A 54 -2.78 8.26 0.92
C LYS A 54 -3.36 9.62 0.54
N GLU A 55 -2.57 10.48 -0.10
CA GLU A 55 -3.05 11.79 -0.59
C GLU A 55 -4.07 11.63 -1.72
N HIS A 56 -3.83 10.70 -2.64
CA HIS A 56 -4.79 10.38 -3.70
C HIS A 56 -6.11 9.82 -3.15
N THR A 57 -6.06 8.96 -2.14
CA THR A 57 -7.26 8.44 -1.45
C THR A 57 -8.06 9.58 -0.81
N ARG A 58 -7.39 10.57 -0.22
CA ARG A 58 -8.02 11.76 0.36
C ARG A 58 -8.75 12.58 -0.72
N GLN A 59 -8.12 12.78 -1.87
CA GLN A 59 -8.69 13.53 -2.99
C GLN A 59 -9.93 12.85 -3.57
N ILE A 60 -9.88 11.54 -3.81
CA ILE A 60 -11.04 10.76 -4.27
C ILE A 60 -12.20 10.83 -3.27
N ARG A 61 -11.90 10.75 -1.97
CA ARG A 61 -12.92 10.87 -0.91
C ARG A 61 -13.63 12.23 -0.94
N MET A 62 -12.89 13.32 -1.16
CA MET A 62 -13.50 14.66 -1.26
C MET A 62 -14.44 14.76 -2.46
N ILE A 63 -14.07 14.18 -3.59
CA ILE A 63 -14.94 14.10 -4.76
C ILE A 63 -16.22 13.32 -4.42
N GLY A 64 -16.11 12.16 -3.76
CA GLY A 64 -17.28 11.38 -3.33
C GLY A 64 -18.22 12.16 -2.40
N ILE A 65 -17.68 12.98 -1.49
CA ILE A 65 -18.48 13.87 -0.62
C ILE A 65 -19.25 14.89 -1.44
N ASN A 66 -18.60 15.55 -2.40
CA ASN A 66 -19.24 16.53 -3.27
C ASN A 66 -20.35 15.90 -4.13
N ILE A 67 -20.14 14.67 -4.66
CA ILE A 67 -21.18 13.96 -5.43
C ILE A 67 -22.40 13.70 -4.54
N ASN A 68 -22.17 13.28 -3.30
CA ASN A 68 -23.24 12.99 -2.35
C ASN A 68 -24.03 14.25 -1.98
N GLN A 69 -23.38 15.42 -1.93
CA GLN A 69 -24.07 16.70 -1.71
C GLN A 69 -25.00 17.04 -2.88
N ILE A 70 -24.54 16.85 -4.12
CA ILE A 70 -25.37 17.07 -5.32
C ILE A 70 -26.56 16.10 -5.31
N ALA A 71 -26.32 14.81 -5.01
CA ALA A 71 -27.40 13.83 -4.90
C ALA A 71 -28.43 14.21 -3.82
N HIS A 72 -27.99 14.68 -2.67
CA HIS A 72 -28.88 15.16 -1.61
C HIS A 72 -29.66 16.41 -2.03
N HIS A 73 -29.03 17.36 -2.73
CA HIS A 73 -29.71 18.54 -3.27
C HIS A 73 -30.80 18.14 -4.26
N LEU A 74 -30.47 17.28 -5.23
CA LEU A 74 -31.41 16.77 -6.23
C LEU A 74 -32.60 16.03 -5.59
N ASN A 75 -32.34 15.19 -4.57
CA ASN A 75 -33.40 14.50 -3.84
C ASN A 75 -34.33 15.47 -3.08
N ALA A 76 -33.84 16.66 -2.72
CA ALA A 76 -34.63 17.66 -2.00
C ALA A 76 -35.43 18.58 -2.93
N THR A 77 -34.88 18.95 -4.09
CA THR A 77 -35.52 19.91 -5.03
C THR A 77 -36.31 19.23 -6.16
N GLY A 78 -36.01 17.98 -6.50
CA GLY A 78 -36.68 17.25 -7.59
C GLY A 78 -36.32 17.75 -9.01
N GLU A 79 -35.50 18.78 -9.14
CA GLU A 79 -35.07 19.38 -10.41
C GLU A 79 -33.54 19.28 -10.55
N ILE A 80 -33.08 18.81 -11.70
CA ILE A 80 -31.66 18.84 -12.10
C ILE A 80 -31.41 20.16 -12.83
N TYR A 81 -30.63 21.05 -12.22
CA TYR A 81 -30.17 22.26 -12.89
C TYR A 81 -28.96 21.95 -13.78
N GLN A 82 -28.82 22.65 -14.91
CA GLN A 82 -27.63 22.51 -15.78
C GLN A 82 -26.32 22.77 -15.03
N SER A 83 -26.34 23.61 -13.99
CA SER A 83 -25.21 23.85 -13.09
C SER A 83 -24.77 22.59 -12.36
N ASP A 84 -25.72 21.75 -11.91
CA ASP A 84 -25.44 20.51 -11.19
C ASP A 84 -24.83 19.47 -12.13
N LEU A 85 -25.34 19.38 -13.37
CA LEU A 85 -24.76 18.51 -14.40
C LEU A 85 -23.33 18.93 -14.77
N LYS A 86 -23.08 20.23 -14.88
CA LYS A 86 -21.75 20.77 -15.18
C LYS A 86 -20.78 20.49 -14.04
N ALA A 87 -21.20 20.66 -12.79
CA ALA A 87 -20.40 20.33 -11.61
C ALA A 87 -20.05 18.83 -11.55
N ILE A 88 -21.01 17.95 -11.86
CA ILE A 88 -20.75 16.50 -11.96
C ILE A 88 -19.73 16.18 -13.05
N GLN A 89 -19.83 16.81 -14.22
CA GLN A 89 -18.86 16.62 -15.32
C GLN A 89 -17.45 17.06 -14.93
N GLU A 90 -17.30 18.25 -14.34
CA GLU A 90 -16.00 18.77 -13.87
C GLU A 90 -15.37 17.85 -12.82
N MET A 91 -16.18 17.32 -11.90
CA MET A 91 -15.70 16.38 -10.89
C MET A 91 -15.29 15.02 -11.49
N LEU A 92 -16.01 14.51 -12.49
CA LEU A 92 -15.62 13.31 -13.22
C LEU A 92 -14.29 13.49 -13.93
N GLU A 93 -14.07 14.63 -14.58
CA GLU A 93 -12.78 14.96 -15.19
C GLU A 93 -11.65 15.00 -14.16
N GLU A 94 -11.92 15.52 -12.96
CA GLU A 94 -10.95 15.52 -11.88
C GLU A 94 -10.61 14.11 -11.38
N ILE A 95 -11.59 13.20 -11.25
CA ILE A 95 -11.32 11.78 -10.95
C ILE A 95 -10.40 11.18 -12.03
N TRP A 96 -10.69 11.42 -13.32
CA TRP A 96 -9.87 10.91 -14.43
C TRP A 96 -8.44 11.46 -14.43
N ARG A 97 -8.26 12.73 -14.05
CA ARG A 97 -6.94 13.35 -13.88
C ARG A 97 -6.16 12.69 -12.75
N LEU A 98 -6.81 12.47 -11.60
CA LEU A 98 -6.19 11.84 -10.44
C LEU A 98 -5.83 10.38 -10.69
N GLN A 99 -6.69 9.59 -11.35
CA GLN A 99 -6.36 8.22 -11.72
C GLN A 99 -5.14 8.15 -12.64
N ARG A 100 -5.04 9.04 -13.64
CA ARG A 100 -3.87 9.11 -14.52
C ARG A 100 -2.60 9.48 -13.74
N SER A 101 -2.70 10.39 -12.77
CA SER A 101 -1.60 10.74 -11.87
C SER A 101 -1.11 9.53 -11.07
N ILE A 102 -2.02 8.78 -10.44
CA ILE A 102 -1.69 7.58 -9.66
C ILE A 102 -0.96 6.54 -10.53
N LEU A 103 -1.49 6.27 -11.73
CA LEU A 103 -0.88 5.29 -12.64
C LEU A 103 0.51 5.72 -13.12
N SER A 104 0.76 7.02 -13.20
CA SER A 104 2.07 7.56 -13.58
C SER A 104 3.10 7.52 -12.45
N SER A 105 2.68 7.69 -11.19
CA SER A 105 3.58 7.64 -10.02
C SER A 105 3.92 6.22 -9.58
N LEU A 106 3.15 5.23 -10.02
CA LEU A 106 3.41 3.79 -9.79
C LEU A 106 4.38 3.17 -10.82
N ARG A 107 4.88 3.94 -11.80
CA ARG A 107 5.74 3.46 -12.89
C ARG A 107 7.22 3.65 -12.62
#